data_AF-A0A0B3VU81-F1
#
_entry.id   AF-A0A0B3VU81-F1
#
_cell.length_a   1.000
_cell.length_b   1.000
_cell.length_c   1.000
_cell.angle_alpha   90.00
_cell.angle_beta   90.00
_cell.angle_gamma   90.00
#
_symmetry.space_group_name_H-M   'P 1'
#
loop_
_entity.id
_entity.type
_entity.pdbx_description
1 polymer ?
#
loop_
_entity_poly.entity_id
_entity_poly.type
_entity_poly.pdbx_seq_one_letter_code
_entity_poly.pdbx_strand_id
1 'polypeptide(L)' 'MQNKNSIMATFFIGTIGVMLILSGIIFLIYCFSYEVKNKKKVYNESKILAIVCIIIGIIMSTLSFLYFTY' A
#
# COMPACT_ATOMS: atom_id res chain seq x y z
N MET A 1 20.51 -11.69 19.85
CA MET A 1 21.21 -10.71 18.98
C MET A 1 20.42 -10.61 17.68
N GLN A 2 19.57 -9.59 17.50
CA GLN A 2 18.99 -9.29 16.20
C GLN A 2 20.14 -8.96 15.23
N ASN A 3 20.24 -9.68 14.12
CA ASN A 3 21.23 -9.42 13.09
C ASN A 3 20.94 -8.03 12.49
N LYS A 4 21.95 -7.16 12.35
CA LYS A 4 21.81 -5.81 11.76
C LYS A 4 21.06 -5.85 10.40
N ASN A 5 21.29 -6.89 9.61
CA ASN A 5 20.56 -7.10 8.35
C ASN A 5 19.05 -7.34 8.53
N SER A 6 18.63 -7.99 9.62
CA SER A 6 17.22 -8.26 9.90
C SER A 6 16.46 -6.97 10.19
N ILE A 7 17.04 -6.06 10.99
CA ILE A 7 16.41 -4.78 11.32
C ILE A 7 16.27 -3.91 10.06
N MET A 8 17.30 -3.89 9.22
CA MET A 8 17.26 -3.16 7.94
C MET A 8 16.18 -3.71 7.00
N ALA A 9 16.04 -5.04 6.90
CA ALA A 9 15.01 -5.67 6.10
C ALA A 9 13.60 -5.37 6.61
N THR A 10 13.38 -5.41 7.94
CA THR A 10 12.10 -5.06 8.56
C THR A 10 11.70 -3.62 8.23
N PHE A 11 12.61 -2.66 8.42
CA PHE A 11 12.36 -1.26 8.06
C PHE A 11 12.05 -1.08 6.58
N PHE A 12 12.78 -1.78 5.70
CA PHE A 12 12.54 -1.74 4.26
C PHE A 12 11.14 -2.25 3.90
N ILE A 13 10.73 -3.40 4.44
CA ILE A 13 9.40 -3.98 4.23
C ILE A 13 8.30 -3.03 4.73
N GLY A 14 8.50 -2.41 5.90
CA GLY A 14 7.58 -1.41 6.45
C GLY A 14 7.46 -0.19 5.52
N THR A 15 8.57 0.38 5.06
CA THR A 15 8.56 1.54 4.16
C THR A 15 7.89 1.24 2.82
N ILE A 16 8.14 0.07 2.23
CA ILE A 16 7.46 -0.36 1.00
C ILE A 16 5.96 -0.51 1.25
N GLY A 17 5.56 -1.14 2.37
CA GLY A 17 4.15 -1.29 2.73
C GLY A 17 3.42 0.04 2.80
N VAL A 18 4.02 1.04 3.46
CA VAL A 18 3.47 2.41 3.56
C VAL A 18 3.41 3.09 2.18
N MET A 19 4.44 2.95 1.35
CA MET A 19 4.43 3.51 -0.01
C MET A 19 3.36 2.86 -0.90
N LEU A 20 3.09 1.57 -0.72
CA LEU A 20 2.04 0.85 -1.45
C LEU A 20 0.63 1.34 -1.06
N ILE A 21 0.43 1.65 0.23
CA ILE A 21 -0.83 2.25 0.71
C ILE A 21 -1.01 3.64 0.10
N LEU A 22 0.03 4.48 0.17
CA LEU A 22 0.00 5.83 -0.40
C LEU A 22 -0.30 5.81 -1.91
N SER A 23 0.37 4.94 -2.66
CA SER A 23 0.15 4.83 -4.11
C SER A 23 -1.27 4.35 -4.43
N GLY A 24 -1.80 3.37 -3.68
CA GLY A 24 -3.17 2.89 -3.83
C GLY A 24 -4.22 3.98 -3.55
N ILE A 25 -4.02 4.78 -2.50
CA ILE A 25 -4.91 5.90 -2.17
C ILE A 25 -4.86 6.98 -3.25
N ILE A 26 -3.67 7.39 -3.68
CA ILE A 26 -3.49 8.40 -4.74
C ILE A 26 -4.18 7.93 -6.03
N PHE A 27 -4.03 6.66 -6.37
CA PHE A 27 -4.66 6.08 -7.56
C PHE A 27 -6.19 6.08 -7.46
N LEU A 28 -6.76 5.75 -6.30
CA LEU A 28 -8.20 5.85 -6.08
C LEU A 28 -8.71 7.28 -6.25
N ILE A 29 -8.02 8.27 -5.65
CA ILE A 29 -8.35 9.69 -5.79
C ILE A 29 -8.28 10.11 -7.25
N TYR A 30 -7.27 9.66 -7.99
CA TYR A 30 -7.13 9.91 -9.41
C TYR A 30 -8.30 9.31 -10.21
N CYS A 31 -8.66 8.05 -9.96
CA CYS A 31 -9.80 7.41 -10.61
C CYS A 31 -11.10 8.19 -10.35
N PHE A 32 -11.38 8.57 -9.10
CA PHE A 32 -12.56 9.39 -8.77
C PHE A 32 -12.53 10.75 -9.46
N SER A 33 -11.39 11.44 -9.44
CA SER A 33 -11.22 12.74 -10.09
C SER A 33 -11.43 12.65 -11.60
N TYR A 34 -10.95 11.56 -12.22
CA TYR A 34 -11.14 11.29 -13.64
C TYR A 34 -12.62 11.01 -13.97
N GLU A 35 -13.32 10.24 -13.13
CA GLU A 35 -14.75 9.98 -13.31
C GLU A 35 -15.58 11.26 -13.23
N VAL A 36 -15.28 12.12 -12.25
CA VAL A 36 -15.97 13.40 -12.07
C VAL A 36 -15.69 14.33 -13.25
N LYS A 37 -14.42 14.45 -13.67
CA LYS A 37 -14.01 15.35 -14.77
C LYS A 37 -14.58 14.92 -16.11
N ASN A 38 -14.57 13.62 -16.42
CA ASN A 38 -14.94 13.12 -17.74
C ASN A 38 -16.37 12.57 -17.80
N LYS A 39 -17.11 12.55 -16.69
CA LYS A 39 -18.44 11.91 -16.55
C LYS A 39 -18.49 10.46 -17.05
N LYS A 40 -17.34 9.77 -17.09
CA LYS A 40 -17.19 8.38 -17.53
C LYS A 40 -16.71 7.55 -16.35
N LYS A 41 -17.37 6.42 -16.09
CA LYS A 41 -16.94 5.49 -15.06
C LYS A 41 -15.62 4.83 -15.47
N VAL A 42 -14.68 4.77 -14.54
CA VAL A 42 -13.46 3.98 -14.65
C VAL A 42 -13.83 2.52 -14.39
N TYR A 43 -13.13 1.60 -15.05
CA TYR A 43 -13.35 0.16 -14.88
C TYR A 43 -13.26 -0.22 -13.41
N ASN A 44 -14.27 -0.97 -12.93
CA ASN A 44 -14.31 -1.47 -11.55
C ASN A 44 -13.07 -2.29 -11.21
N GLU A 45 -12.50 -3.01 -12.17
CA GLU A 45 -11.27 -3.78 -12.02
C GLU A 45 -10.09 -2.93 -11.55
N SER A 46 -9.94 -1.70 -12.08
CA SER A 46 -8.86 -0.79 -11.68
C SER A 46 -9.03 -0.32 -10.22
N LYS A 47 -10.27 -0.06 -9.79
CA LYS A 47 -10.56 0.32 -8.39
C LYS A 47 -10.32 -0.85 -7.43
N ILE A 48 -10.70 -2.07 -7.84
CA ILE A 48 -10.44 -3.29 -7.07
C ILE A 48 -8.93 -3.51 -6.91
N LEU A 49 -8.15 -3.35 -7.99
CA LEU A 49 -6.70 -3.48 -7.94
C LEU A 49 -6.06 -2.51 -6.94
N ALA A 50 -6.55 -1.26 -6.90
CA ALA A 50 -6.07 -0.26 -5.95
C ALA A 50 -6.38 -0.63 -4.49
N ILE A 51 -7.57 -1.21 -4.24
CA ILE A 51 -7.94 -1.71 -2.91
C ILE A 51 -7.04 -2.90 -2.52
N VAL A 52 -6.76 -3.82 -3.46
CA VAL A 52 -5.85 -4.95 -3.22
C VAL A 52 -4.45 -4.45 -2.86
N CYS A 53 -3.93 -3.43 -3.54
CA CYS A 53 -2.66 -2.80 -3.16
C CYS A 53 -2.68 -2.26 -1.73
N ILE A 54 -3.74 -1.56 -1.33
CA ILE A 54 -3.88 -1.04 0.04
C ILE A 54 -3.87 -2.19 1.05
N ILE A 55 -4.61 -3.28 0.80
CA ILE A 55 -4.65 -4.44 1.68
C ILE A 55 -3.26 -5.08 1.83
N ILE A 56 -2.54 -5.30 0.72
CA ILE A 56 -1.18 -5.85 0.74
C ILE A 56 -0.24 -4.94 1.53
N GLY A 57 -0.31 -3.62 1.32
CA GLY A 57 0.49 -2.66 2.06
C GLY A 57 0.22 -2.68 3.57
N ILE A 58 -1.04 -2.86 3.99
CA ILE A 58 -1.41 -3.02 5.40
C ILE A 58 -0.80 -4.31 5.98
N ILE A 59 -0.90 -5.43 5.26
CA ILE A 59 -0.33 -6.71 5.69
C ILE A 59 1.19 -6.57 5.88
N MET A 60 1.90 -6.01 4.90
CA MET A 60 3.35 -5.79 4.97
C MET A 60 3.75 -4.89 6.14
N SER A 61 3.01 -3.80 6.35
CA SER A 61 3.27 -2.86 7.46
C SER A 61 3.03 -3.51 8.82
N THR A 62 1.96 -4.31 8.94
CA THR A 62 1.62 -5.03 10.18
C THR A 62 2.65 -6.11 10.48
N LEU A 63 3.10 -6.84 9.46
CA LEU A 63 4.15 -7.86 9.59
C LEU A 63 5.47 -7.23 10.06
N SER A 64 5.83 -6.08 9.47
CA SER A 64 7.00 -5.31 9.87
C SER A 64 6.92 -4.85 11.33
N PHE A 65 5.75 -4.40 11.79
CA PHE A 65 5.56 -3.96 13.17
C PHE A 65 5.65 -5.12 14.17
N LEU A 66 5.04 -6.27 13.83
CA LEU A 66 5.15 -7.50 14.61
C LEU A 66 6.60 -7.98 14.73
N TYR A 67 7.35 -7.98 13.63
CA TYR A 67 8.77 -8.35 13.61
C TYR A 67 9.70 -7.37 14.33
N PHE A 68 9.26 -6.14 14.54
CA PHE A 68 10.00 -5.15 15.33
C PHE A 68 9.70 -5.26 16.83
N THR A 69 8.50 -5.75 17.16
CA THR A 69 8.04 -5.90 18.55
C THR A 69 8.50 -7.22 19.19
N TYR A 70 8.70 -8.28 18.38
CA TYR A 70 9.28 -9.57 18.77
C TYR A 70 10.79 -9.64 18.50
#